data_AF-A0A518AN03-F1
#
_entry.id   AF-A0A518AN03-F1
#
_cell.length_a   1.000
_cell.length_b   1.000
_cell.length_c   1.000
_cell.angle_alpha   90.00
_cell.angle_beta   90.00
_cell.angle_gamma   90.00
#
_symmetry.space_group_name_H-M   'P 1'
#
loop_
_entity.id
_entity.type
_entity.pdbx_description
1 polymer ?
#
loop_
_entity_poly.entity_id
_entity_poly.type
_entity_poly.pdbx_seq_one_letter_code
_entity_poly.pdbx_strand_id
1 'polypeptide(L)'
;MTSFNTLFDHARDGNISSIGTLLHHYRNYLAVLASTQLEPRLLPRVSPSDVVQETLLRAHKNFGQFRGSSEPELLAWLRQILVNNLATFIEQHMLAARRDVRRERSLERLGASLEHSTIQLARMLPAKGKTPSVLVQQQEEAVRLADRLAQLPEDYCRVLVLRNLQELPFEQVAQRMGRSVGASRMLWLRAIDRLRTIYDEEASHA
;
A
#
# COMPACT_ATOMS: atom_id res chain seq x y z
N MET A 1 -21.63 7.49 -5.70
CA MET A 1 -20.15 7.51 -5.73
C MET A 1 -19.74 8.32 -6.95
N THR A 2 -18.98 9.39 -6.77
CA THR A 2 -18.44 10.17 -7.89
C THR A 2 -17.40 9.33 -8.61
N SER A 3 -17.56 9.12 -9.92
CA SER A 3 -16.65 8.29 -10.71
C SER A 3 -15.23 8.88 -10.71
N PHE A 4 -14.19 8.02 -10.74
CA PHE A 4 -12.78 8.44 -10.79
C PHE A 4 -12.55 9.54 -11.82
N ASN A 5 -13.06 9.38 -13.05
CA ASN A 5 -12.91 10.34 -14.13
C ASN A 5 -13.38 11.75 -13.75
N THR A 6 -14.57 11.86 -13.13
CA THR A 6 -15.13 13.16 -12.72
C THR A 6 -14.28 13.82 -11.62
N LEU A 7 -13.83 13.05 -10.62
CA LEU A 7 -12.93 13.58 -9.58
C LEU A 7 -11.57 13.97 -10.15
N PHE A 8 -11.06 13.18 -11.09
CA PHE A 8 -9.78 13.39 -11.74
C PHE A 8 -9.79 14.65 -12.61
N ASP A 9 -10.84 14.87 -13.40
CA ASP A 9 -10.99 16.06 -14.24
C ASP A 9 -11.06 17.33 -13.38
N HIS A 10 -11.91 17.34 -12.36
CA HIS A 10 -11.98 18.48 -11.43
C HIS A 10 -10.67 18.70 -10.67
N ALA A 11 -9.95 17.64 -10.30
CA ALA A 11 -8.64 17.76 -9.68
C ALA A 11 -7.62 18.39 -10.64
N ARG A 12 -7.66 18.05 -11.94
CA ARG A 12 -6.80 18.66 -12.97
C ARG A 12 -7.11 20.14 -13.20
N ASP A 13 -8.36 20.54 -13.05
CA ASP A 13 -8.78 21.94 -13.10
C ASP A 13 -8.34 22.76 -11.85
N GLY A 14 -7.66 22.11 -10.90
CA GLY A 14 -7.12 22.75 -9.70
C GLY A 14 -8.10 22.84 -8.53
N ASN A 15 -9.22 22.10 -8.57
CA ASN A 15 -10.13 22.04 -7.43
C ASN A 15 -9.47 21.28 -6.25
N ILE A 16 -9.10 22.03 -5.22
CA ILE A 16 -8.40 21.53 -4.02
C ILE A 16 -9.19 20.41 -3.33
N SER A 17 -10.50 20.56 -3.21
CA SER A 17 -11.36 19.54 -2.57
C SER A 17 -11.41 18.25 -3.38
N SER A 18 -11.43 18.35 -4.71
CA SER A 18 -11.38 17.19 -5.60
C SER A 18 -10.02 16.50 -5.55
N ILE A 19 -8.92 17.25 -5.50
CA ILE A 19 -7.57 16.69 -5.30
C ILE A 19 -7.52 15.91 -3.98
N GLY A 20 -7.97 16.52 -2.88
CA GLY A 20 -7.98 15.87 -1.57
C GLY A 20 -8.81 14.58 -1.57
N THR A 21 -10.01 14.62 -2.14
CA THR A 21 -10.91 13.46 -2.23
C THR A 21 -10.30 12.35 -3.09
N LEU A 22 -9.77 12.70 -4.26
CA LEU A 22 -9.10 11.77 -5.17
C LEU A 22 -7.93 11.06 -4.48
N LEU A 23 -7.04 11.83 -3.83
CA LEU A 23 -5.87 11.27 -3.16
C LEU A 23 -6.26 10.41 -1.94
N HIS A 24 -7.34 10.76 -1.25
CA HIS A 24 -7.83 10.00 -0.10
C HIS A 24 -8.24 8.57 -0.47
N HIS A 25 -8.78 8.34 -1.68
CA HIS A 25 -9.10 7.00 -2.16
C HIS A 25 -7.89 6.05 -2.18
N TYR A 26 -6.68 6.56 -2.33
CA TYR A 26 -5.46 5.75 -2.36
C TYR A 26 -4.79 5.60 -0.99
N ARG A 27 -5.38 6.15 0.08
CA ARG A 27 -4.77 6.15 1.42
C ARG A 27 -4.50 4.73 1.93
N ASN A 28 -5.49 3.84 1.86
CA ASN A 28 -5.38 2.48 2.38
C ASN A 28 -4.35 1.67 1.59
N TYR A 29 -4.36 1.82 0.26
CA TYR A 29 -3.36 1.23 -0.62
C TYR A 29 -1.94 1.65 -0.24
N LEU A 30 -1.69 2.96 -0.09
CA LEU A 30 -0.39 3.47 0.33
C LEU A 30 0.00 3.01 1.74
N ALA A 31 -0.97 2.87 2.66
CA ALA A 31 -0.73 2.37 4.01
C ALA A 31 -0.29 0.91 4.03
N VAL A 32 -0.95 0.05 3.23
CA VAL A 32 -0.55 -1.34 3.06
C VAL A 32 0.88 -1.40 2.51
N LEU A 33 1.19 -0.66 1.44
CA LEU A 33 2.55 -0.63 0.88
C LEU A 33 3.59 -0.09 1.86
N ALA A 34 3.29 1.00 2.59
CA ALA A 34 4.21 1.52 3.60
C ALA A 34 4.50 0.47 4.69
N SER A 35 3.49 -0.28 5.11
CA SER A 35 3.62 -1.34 6.12
C SER A 35 4.47 -2.53 5.66
N THR A 36 4.62 -2.76 4.35
CA THR A 36 5.53 -3.81 3.86
C THR A 36 7.00 -3.44 3.97
N GLN A 37 7.30 -2.14 4.05
CA GLN A 37 8.67 -1.60 3.99
C GLN A 37 9.24 -1.19 5.35
N LEU A 38 8.38 -0.87 6.32
CA LEU A 38 8.84 -0.46 7.65
C LEU A 38 9.17 -1.68 8.52
N GLU A 39 10.44 -1.82 8.86
CA GLU A 39 10.89 -2.84 9.80
C GLU A 39 10.37 -2.58 11.22
N PRO A 40 10.17 -3.63 12.06
CA PRO A 40 9.71 -3.48 13.44
C PRO A 40 10.54 -2.51 14.29
N ARG A 41 11.83 -2.35 13.99
CA ARG A 41 12.74 -1.42 14.70
C ARG A 41 12.46 0.05 14.39
N LEU A 42 11.83 0.34 13.26
CA LEU A 42 11.47 1.69 12.82
C LEU A 42 10.09 2.13 13.33
N LEU A 43 9.19 1.19 13.60
CA LEU A 43 7.81 1.47 14.04
C LEU A 43 7.70 2.37 15.29
N PRO A 44 8.60 2.31 16.29
CA PRO A 44 8.56 3.25 17.42
C PRO A 44 8.93 4.70 17.07
N ARG A 45 9.55 4.93 15.90
CA ARG A 45 10.03 6.24 15.45
C ARG A 45 9.23 6.81 14.30
N VAL A 46 8.65 5.95 13.46
CA VAL A 46 7.86 6.32 12.28
C VAL A 46 6.74 5.30 12.12
N SER A 47 5.50 5.77 12.12
CA SER A 47 4.37 4.90 11.77
C SER A 47 4.12 4.88 10.25
N PRO A 48 3.55 3.79 9.70
CA PRO A 48 3.09 3.78 8.31
C PRO A 48 2.13 4.93 8.00
N SER A 49 1.29 5.34 8.96
CA SER A 49 0.35 6.44 8.79
C SER A 49 1.05 7.78 8.59
N ASP A 50 2.16 8.03 9.28
CA ASP A 50 2.93 9.28 9.14
C ASP A 50 3.54 9.38 7.75
N VAL A 51 4.11 8.27 7.26
CA VAL A 51 4.66 8.20 5.89
C VAL A 51 3.57 8.44 4.84
N VAL A 52 2.40 7.84 5.03
CA VAL A 52 1.26 8.03 4.11
C VAL A 52 0.76 9.47 4.15
N GLN A 53 0.61 10.07 5.33
CA GLN A 53 0.19 11.47 5.44
C GLN A 53 1.16 12.41 4.72
N GLU A 54 2.46 12.25 4.92
CA GLU A 54 3.48 13.04 4.21
C GLU A 54 3.43 12.79 2.69
N THR A 55 3.15 11.56 2.27
CA THR A 55 2.98 11.20 0.85
C THR A 55 1.79 11.92 0.23
N LEU A 56 0.63 11.89 0.88
CA LEU A 56 -0.57 12.56 0.41
C LEU A 56 -0.40 14.08 0.42
N LEU A 57 0.29 14.65 1.42
CA LEU A 57 0.58 16.09 1.48
C LEU A 57 1.48 16.53 0.32
N ARG A 58 2.55 15.76 0.02
CA ARG A 58 3.43 16.03 -1.13
C ARG A 58 2.71 15.85 -2.46
N ALA A 59 1.88 14.82 -2.59
CA ALA A 59 1.06 14.61 -3.78
C ALA A 59 0.12 15.80 -3.98
N HIS A 60 -0.60 16.22 -2.93
CA HIS A 60 -1.49 17.37 -3.01
C HIS A 60 -0.76 18.66 -3.45
N LYS A 61 0.40 18.97 -2.85
CA LYS A 61 1.19 20.15 -3.20
C LYS A 61 1.72 20.13 -4.65
N ASN A 62 2.08 18.95 -5.15
CA ASN A 62 2.69 18.79 -6.47
C ASN A 62 1.71 18.31 -7.55
N PHE A 63 0.41 18.23 -7.24
CA PHE A 63 -0.60 17.69 -8.16
C PHE A 63 -0.64 18.45 -9.49
N GLY A 64 -0.48 19.78 -9.49
CA GLY A 64 -0.43 20.58 -10.72
C GLY A 64 0.76 20.28 -11.65
N GLN A 65 1.78 19.57 -11.16
CA GLN A 65 2.92 19.10 -11.94
C GLN A 65 2.71 17.69 -12.50
N PHE A 66 1.71 16.96 -12.04
CA PHE A 66 1.38 15.64 -12.57
C PHE A 66 0.91 15.77 -14.02
N ARG A 67 1.46 14.94 -14.91
CA ARG A 67 1.20 14.97 -16.36
C ARG A 67 0.43 13.76 -16.88
N GLY A 68 0.26 12.71 -16.07
CA GLY A 68 -0.49 11.52 -16.47
C GLY A 68 -1.99 11.82 -16.67
N SER A 69 -2.66 10.96 -17.40
CA SER A 69 -4.08 11.05 -17.78
C SER A 69 -4.91 9.85 -17.34
N SER A 70 -4.31 8.91 -16.62
CA SER A 70 -4.96 7.66 -16.23
C SER A 70 -4.71 7.30 -14.76
N GLU A 71 -5.61 6.49 -14.19
CA GLU A 71 -5.47 5.97 -12.82
C GLU A 71 -4.17 5.17 -12.61
N PRO A 72 -3.70 4.31 -13.53
CA PRO A 72 -2.42 3.61 -13.38
C PRO A 72 -1.22 4.56 -13.32
N GLU A 73 -1.23 5.64 -14.11
CA GLU A 73 -0.17 6.66 -14.06
C GLU A 73 -0.20 7.44 -12.74
N LEU A 74 -1.40 7.72 -12.22
CA LEU A 74 -1.56 8.35 -10.91
C LEU A 74 -1.00 7.45 -9.80
N LEU A 75 -1.34 6.15 -9.83
CA LEU A 75 -0.82 5.16 -8.89
C LEU A 75 0.70 5.02 -8.95
N ALA A 76 1.28 5.00 -10.15
CA ALA A 76 2.73 4.97 -10.33
C ALA A 76 3.39 6.23 -9.74
N TRP A 77 2.81 7.40 -9.97
CA TRP A 77 3.29 8.67 -9.40
C TRP A 77 3.20 8.72 -7.87
N LEU A 78 2.07 8.27 -7.29
CA LEU A 78 1.92 8.17 -5.85
C LEU A 78 2.92 7.20 -5.22
N ARG A 79 3.17 6.05 -5.86
CA ARG A 79 4.22 5.10 -5.43
C ARG A 79 5.61 5.73 -5.46
N GLN A 80 5.93 6.54 -6.47
CA GLN A 80 7.22 7.24 -6.52
C GLN A 80 7.38 8.21 -5.35
N ILE A 81 6.34 8.97 -5.01
CA ILE A 81 6.36 9.87 -3.85
C ILE A 81 6.54 9.06 -2.56
N LEU A 82 5.82 7.94 -2.42
CA LEU A 82 5.93 7.04 -1.26
C LEU A 82 7.35 6.47 -1.11
N VAL A 83 7.97 6.01 -2.19
CA VAL A 83 9.37 5.52 -2.21
C VAL A 83 10.33 6.61 -1.72
N ASN A 84 10.19 7.82 -2.26
CA ASN A 84 11.04 8.95 -1.88
C ASN A 84 10.88 9.31 -0.39
N ASN A 85 9.65 9.24 0.12
CA ASN A 85 9.36 9.49 1.52
C ASN A 85 9.92 8.39 2.41
N LEU A 86 9.65 7.12 2.12
CA LEU A 86 10.19 5.97 2.85
C LEU A 86 11.71 6.02 2.93
N ALA A 87 12.40 6.30 1.82
CA ALA A 87 13.85 6.45 1.81
C ALA A 87 14.30 7.58 2.75
N THR A 88 13.64 8.73 2.70
CA THR A 88 13.93 9.88 3.58
C THR A 88 13.75 9.50 5.06
N PHE A 89 12.63 8.87 5.42
CA PHE A 89 12.38 8.44 6.80
C PHE A 89 13.40 7.38 7.26
N ILE A 90 13.66 6.36 6.44
CA ILE A 90 14.64 5.31 6.78
C ILE A 90 16.03 5.93 7.00
N GLU A 91 16.48 6.82 6.12
CA GLU A 91 17.76 7.52 6.24
C GLU A 91 17.85 8.37 7.52
N GLN A 92 16.81 9.16 7.81
CA GLN A 92 16.78 10.03 8.99
C GLN A 92 16.81 9.24 10.30
N HIS A 93 16.15 8.08 10.35
CA HIS A 93 15.99 7.30 11.58
C HIS A 93 16.99 6.16 11.77
N MET A 94 17.77 5.79 10.74
CA MET A 94 18.84 4.79 10.82
C MET A 94 20.26 5.37 11.06
N LEU A 95 20.37 6.65 11.42
CA LEU A 95 21.59 7.45 11.63
C LEU A 95 22.33 7.86 10.34
N ALA A 96 22.18 9.15 9.99
CA ALA A 96 23.15 10.17 9.49
C ALA A 96 24.38 9.80 8.62
N ALA A 97 24.48 8.61 8.02
CA ALA A 97 25.67 8.22 7.28
C ALA A 97 25.32 7.47 6.00
N ARG A 98 25.24 8.18 4.86
CA ARG A 98 25.96 7.86 3.60
C ARG A 98 25.41 8.65 2.39
N ARG A 99 26.35 9.14 1.57
CA ARG A 99 26.17 10.01 0.38
C ARG A 99 25.59 9.28 -0.85
N ASP A 100 25.10 10.11 -1.79
CA ASP A 100 24.29 9.89 -3.00
C ASP A 100 24.30 8.52 -3.71
N VAL A 101 25.44 7.89 -3.96
CA VAL A 101 25.47 6.65 -4.77
C VAL A 101 24.77 5.48 -4.06
N ARG A 102 24.79 5.45 -2.72
CA ARG A 102 24.04 4.44 -1.96
C ARG A 102 22.54 4.73 -1.92
N ARG A 103 22.16 6.00 -2.11
CA ARG A 103 20.78 6.49 -2.09
C ARG A 103 20.03 6.08 -3.35
N GLU A 104 20.63 6.27 -4.53
CA GLU A 104 20.04 5.80 -5.80
C GLU A 104 19.78 4.29 -5.76
N ARG A 105 20.79 3.51 -5.34
CA ARG A 105 20.63 2.05 -5.18
C ARG A 105 19.64 1.65 -4.10
N SER A 106 19.40 2.45 -3.07
CA SER A 106 18.35 2.16 -2.07
C SER A 106 16.97 2.51 -2.58
N LEU A 107 16.83 3.61 -3.33
CA LEU A 107 15.57 4.00 -3.96
C LEU A 107 15.13 2.96 -5.01
N GLU A 108 16.04 2.50 -5.85
CA GLU A 108 15.78 1.43 -6.83
C GLU A 108 15.29 0.15 -6.15
N ARG A 109 15.99 -0.27 -5.07
CA ARG A 109 15.60 -1.46 -4.30
C ARG A 109 14.25 -1.31 -3.60
N LEU A 110 13.97 -0.14 -3.01
CA LEU A 110 12.68 0.15 -2.41
C LEU A 110 11.56 0.15 -3.47
N GLY A 111 11.80 0.79 -4.61
CA GLY A 111 10.86 0.81 -5.74
C GLY A 111 10.51 -0.61 -6.20
N ALA A 112 11.51 -1.46 -6.44
CA ALA A 112 11.29 -2.86 -6.81
C ALA A 112 10.55 -3.65 -5.72
N SER A 113 10.82 -3.40 -4.44
CA SER A 113 10.12 -4.05 -3.33
C SER A 113 8.65 -3.62 -3.21
N LEU A 114 8.34 -2.33 -3.41
CA LEU A 114 6.95 -1.86 -3.46
C LEU A 114 6.20 -2.43 -4.67
N GLU A 115 6.85 -2.52 -5.83
CA GLU A 115 6.25 -3.14 -7.01
C GLU A 115 5.93 -4.61 -6.76
N HIS A 116 6.87 -5.36 -6.18
CA HIS A 116 6.61 -6.73 -5.75
C HIS A 116 5.44 -6.82 -4.76
N SER A 117 5.41 -5.93 -3.76
CA SER A 117 4.31 -5.87 -2.77
C SER A 117 2.95 -5.58 -3.43
N THR A 118 2.93 -4.72 -4.44
CA THR A 118 1.72 -4.39 -5.22
C THR A 118 1.20 -5.64 -5.94
N ILE A 119 2.08 -6.39 -6.58
CA ILE A 119 1.74 -7.63 -7.30
C ILE A 119 1.24 -8.70 -6.33
N GLN A 120 1.89 -8.88 -5.18
CA GLN A 120 1.47 -9.85 -4.16
C GLN A 120 0.11 -9.50 -3.58
N LEU A 121 -0.13 -8.22 -3.31
CA LEU A 121 -1.42 -7.72 -2.85
C LEU A 121 -2.51 -8.07 -3.87
N ALA A 122 -2.33 -7.71 -5.15
CA ALA A 122 -3.28 -8.03 -6.21
C ALA A 122 -3.58 -9.54 -6.39
N ARG A 123 -2.68 -10.43 -5.92
CA ARG A 123 -2.78 -11.89 -6.07
C ARG A 123 -3.30 -12.61 -4.83
N MET A 124 -3.47 -11.93 -3.70
CA MET A 124 -3.93 -12.57 -2.45
C MET A 124 -5.29 -13.28 -2.58
N LEU A 125 -6.14 -12.82 -3.50
CA LEU A 125 -7.37 -13.50 -3.88
C LEU A 125 -7.32 -13.79 -5.40
N PRO A 126 -7.64 -15.02 -5.84
CA PRO A 126 -7.61 -15.36 -7.26
C PRO A 126 -8.75 -14.66 -8.02
N ALA A 127 -8.44 -13.60 -8.76
CA ALA A 127 -9.33 -13.06 -9.79
C ALA A 127 -9.33 -13.97 -11.03
N LYS A 128 -10.52 -14.20 -11.61
CA LYS A 128 -10.71 -15.00 -12.84
C LYS A 128 -10.16 -14.24 -14.05
N GLY A 129 -9.02 -14.67 -14.62
CA GLY A 129 -8.60 -14.32 -15.99
C GLY A 129 -7.11 -13.90 -16.16
N LYS A 130 -6.51 -14.19 -17.33
CA LYS A 130 -5.09 -13.91 -17.68
C LYS A 130 -4.97 -13.26 -19.07
N THR A 131 -4.61 -11.97 -19.15
CA THR A 131 -4.26 -11.24 -20.40
C THR A 131 -3.40 -10.01 -20.09
N PRO A 132 -2.72 -9.35 -21.05
CA PRO A 132 -1.87 -8.16 -20.80
C PRO A 132 -2.56 -6.95 -20.13
N SER A 133 -3.90 -6.90 -20.07
CA SER A 133 -4.66 -5.99 -19.19
C SER A 133 -4.38 -6.22 -17.69
N VAL A 134 -3.68 -7.30 -17.35
CA VAL A 134 -3.41 -7.77 -16.00
C VAL A 134 -2.61 -6.78 -15.18
N LEU A 135 -1.65 -6.00 -15.71
CA LEU A 135 -0.90 -5.05 -14.86
C LEU A 135 -1.75 -3.87 -14.39
N VAL A 136 -2.61 -3.33 -15.27
CA VAL A 136 -3.58 -2.28 -14.92
C VAL A 136 -4.64 -2.84 -13.98
N GLN A 137 -5.21 -4.00 -14.34
CA GLN A 137 -6.20 -4.68 -13.52
C GLN A 137 -5.65 -5.10 -12.15
N GLN A 138 -4.38 -5.48 -12.05
CA GLN A 138 -3.70 -5.80 -10.79
C GLN A 138 -3.58 -4.57 -9.91
N GLN A 139 -3.27 -3.40 -10.47
CA GLN A 139 -3.16 -2.17 -9.68
C GLN A 139 -4.52 -1.74 -9.13
N GLU A 140 -5.57 -1.76 -9.96
CA GLU A 140 -6.92 -1.49 -9.50
C GLU A 140 -7.38 -2.50 -8.44
N GLU A 141 -7.09 -3.80 -8.65
CA GLU A 141 -7.43 -4.84 -7.68
C GLU A 141 -6.64 -4.68 -6.37
N ALA A 142 -5.38 -4.26 -6.45
CA ALA A 142 -4.57 -3.97 -5.27
C ALA A 142 -5.16 -2.82 -4.44
N VAL A 143 -5.69 -1.78 -5.07
CA VAL A 143 -6.39 -0.68 -4.38
C VAL A 143 -7.65 -1.20 -3.70
N ARG A 144 -8.52 -1.90 -4.44
CA ARG A 144 -9.76 -2.47 -3.88
C ARG A 144 -9.48 -3.44 -2.73
N LEU A 145 -8.47 -4.30 -2.86
CA LEU A 145 -8.09 -5.22 -1.79
C LEU A 145 -7.53 -4.49 -0.57
N ALA A 146 -6.75 -3.42 -0.76
CA ALA A 146 -6.27 -2.62 0.36
C ALA A 146 -7.41 -1.99 1.16
N ASP A 147 -8.47 -1.53 0.49
CA ASP A 147 -9.67 -1.02 1.16
C ASP A 147 -10.37 -2.10 2.00
N ARG A 148 -10.42 -3.33 1.51
CA ARG A 148 -10.96 -4.47 2.27
C ARG A 148 -10.08 -4.85 3.46
N LEU A 149 -8.76 -4.86 3.27
CA LEU A 149 -7.82 -5.09 4.37
C LEU A 149 -7.95 -4.04 5.48
N ALA A 150 -8.27 -2.79 5.13
CA ALA A 150 -8.50 -1.71 6.08
C ALA A 150 -9.79 -1.89 6.92
N GLN A 151 -10.74 -2.72 6.47
CA GLN A 151 -11.95 -3.07 7.23
C GLN A 151 -11.70 -4.20 8.25
N LEU A 152 -10.58 -4.90 8.14
CA LEU A 152 -10.22 -5.97 9.08
C LEU A 152 -9.73 -5.40 10.40
N PRO A 153 -9.88 -6.15 11.51
CA PRO A 153 -9.16 -5.86 12.75
C PRO A 153 -7.65 -5.73 12.48
N GLU A 154 -6.98 -4.83 13.21
CA GLU A 154 -5.56 -4.50 12.97
C GLU A 154 -4.66 -5.75 12.98
N ASP A 155 -4.86 -6.66 13.92
CA ASP A 155 -4.12 -7.92 14.01
C ASP A 155 -4.31 -8.82 12.78
N TYR A 156 -5.50 -8.82 12.18
CA TYR A 156 -5.82 -9.60 10.99
C TYR A 156 -5.12 -9.01 9.77
N CYS A 157 -5.21 -7.69 9.58
CA CYS A 157 -4.48 -7.01 8.54
C CYS A 157 -2.97 -7.24 8.69
N ARG A 158 -2.44 -7.10 9.90
CA ARG A 158 -1.01 -7.28 10.19
C ARG A 158 -0.51 -8.68 9.90
N VAL A 159 -1.23 -9.74 10.31
CA VAL A 159 -0.81 -11.11 10.03
C VAL A 159 -0.82 -11.43 8.53
N LEU A 160 -1.79 -10.87 7.79
CA LEU A 160 -1.89 -11.01 6.34
C LEU A 160 -0.75 -10.29 5.62
N VAL A 161 -0.45 -9.05 6.01
CA VAL A 161 0.68 -8.28 5.46
C VAL A 161 1.99 -9.03 5.68
N LEU A 162 2.27 -9.47 6.91
CA LEU A 162 3.51 -10.18 7.23
C LEU A 162 3.64 -11.51 6.49
N ARG A 163 2.55 -12.28 6.40
CA ARG A 163 2.59 -13.63 5.81
C ARG A 163 2.56 -13.62 4.29
N ASN A 164 1.72 -12.79 3.68
CA ASN A 164 1.42 -12.84 2.25
C ASN A 164 2.17 -11.78 1.43
N LEU A 165 2.31 -10.55 1.95
CA LEU A 165 2.97 -9.47 1.21
C LEU A 165 4.47 -9.46 1.45
N GLN A 166 4.90 -9.70 2.69
CA GLN A 166 6.31 -9.82 3.06
C GLN A 166 6.82 -11.27 2.99
N GLU A 167 5.95 -12.23 2.66
CA GLU A 167 6.27 -13.65 2.47
C GLU A 167 7.00 -14.32 3.65
N LEU A 168 6.84 -13.78 4.87
CA LEU A 168 7.58 -14.26 6.04
C LEU A 168 7.08 -15.65 6.48
N PRO A 169 7.99 -16.56 6.91
CA PRO A 169 7.59 -17.82 7.52
C PRO A 169 6.89 -17.56 8.87
N PHE A 170 6.01 -18.47 9.29
CA PHE A 170 5.17 -18.27 10.48
C PHE A 170 5.97 -18.06 11.76
N GLU A 171 7.19 -18.56 11.83
CA GLU A 171 8.14 -18.36 12.93
C GLU A 171 8.50 -16.87 13.06
N GLN A 172 8.80 -16.21 11.93
CA GLN A 172 9.10 -14.78 11.90
C GLN A 172 7.84 -13.93 12.09
N VAL A 173 6.70 -14.35 11.52
CA VAL A 173 5.40 -13.69 11.76
C VAL A 173 5.10 -13.69 13.27
N ALA A 174 5.24 -14.85 13.92
CA ALA A 174 5.00 -15.02 15.35
C ALA A 174 5.91 -14.13 16.20
N GLN A 175 7.21 -14.09 15.88
CA GLN A 175 8.17 -13.19 16.53
C GLN A 175 7.74 -11.72 16.40
N ARG A 176 7.36 -11.28 15.20
CA ARG A 176 6.96 -9.88 14.93
C ARG A 176 5.60 -9.50 15.53
N MET A 177 4.73 -10.48 15.76
CA MET A 177 3.44 -10.28 16.41
C MET A 177 3.48 -10.49 17.93
N GLY A 178 4.61 -10.93 18.49
CA GLY A 178 4.73 -11.26 19.91
C GLY A 178 3.83 -12.43 20.33
N ARG A 179 3.66 -13.43 19.46
CA ARG A 179 2.73 -14.57 19.63
C ARG A 179 3.45 -15.89 19.43
N SER A 180 2.79 -17.00 19.77
CA SER A 180 3.25 -18.33 19.39
C SER A 180 3.01 -18.60 17.89
N VAL A 181 3.78 -19.53 17.32
CA VAL A 181 3.62 -19.94 15.91
C VAL A 181 2.22 -20.49 15.65
N GLY A 182 1.71 -21.34 16.55
CA GLY A 182 0.35 -21.89 16.46
C GLY A 182 -0.74 -20.80 16.51
N ALA A 183 -0.61 -19.85 17.44
CA ALA A 183 -1.53 -18.72 17.53
C ALA A 183 -1.49 -17.85 16.26
N SER A 184 -0.31 -17.63 15.69
CA SER A 184 -0.14 -16.84 14.45
C SER A 184 -0.76 -17.53 13.23
N ARG A 185 -0.65 -18.87 13.13
CA ARG A 185 -1.33 -19.65 12.08
C ARG A 185 -2.85 -19.58 12.21
N MET A 186 -3.37 -19.75 13.42
CA MET A 186 -4.80 -19.68 13.68
C MET A 186 -5.36 -18.28 13.39
N LEU A 187 -4.62 -17.24 13.79
CA LEU A 187 -4.96 -15.86 13.49
C LEU A 187 -5.01 -15.60 11.98
N TRP A 188 -4.01 -16.10 11.25
CA TRP A 188 -3.96 -15.98 9.80
C TRP A 188 -5.16 -16.67 9.11
N LEU A 189 -5.52 -17.88 9.54
CA LEU A 189 -6.69 -18.58 9.00
C LEU A 189 -7.98 -17.79 9.21
N ARG A 190 -8.19 -17.25 10.41
CA ARG A 190 -9.36 -16.40 10.72
C ARG A 190 -9.36 -15.09 9.93
N ALA A 191 -8.18 -14.51 9.69
CA ALA A 191 -8.04 -13.31 8.88
C ALA A 191 -8.42 -13.56 7.41
N ILE A 192 -7.97 -14.69 6.83
CA ILE A 192 -8.35 -15.09 5.47
C ILE A 192 -9.86 -15.35 5.38
N ASP A 193 -10.43 -16.05 6.36
CA ASP A 193 -11.87 -16.33 6.40
C ASP A 193 -12.69 -15.04 6.43
N ARG A 194 -12.33 -14.11 7.33
CA ARG A 194 -13.00 -12.81 7.42
C ARG A 194 -12.86 -11.98 6.14
N LEU A 195 -11.69 -12.00 5.52
CA LEU A 195 -11.45 -11.31 4.25
C LEU A 195 -12.33 -11.87 3.12
N ARG A 196 -12.51 -13.19 3.08
CA ARG A 196 -13.44 -13.84 2.13
C ARG A 196 -14.88 -13.43 2.39
N THR A 197 -15.33 -13.38 3.65
CA THR A 197 -16.67 -12.92 3.99
C THR A 197 -16.95 -11.51 3.47
N ILE A 198 -16.02 -10.56 3.67
CA ILE A 198 -16.14 -9.19 3.16
C ILE A 198 -16.25 -9.19 1.63
N TYR A 199 -15.45 -10.02 0.96
CA TYR A 199 -15.48 -10.14 -0.50
C TYR A 199 -16.82 -10.70 -1.02
N ASP A 200 -17.37 -11.71 -0.35
CA ASP A 200 -18.63 -12.36 -0.73
C ASP A 200 -19.87 -11.48 -0.44
N GLU A 201 -19.84 -10.72 0.66
CA GLU A 201 -20.87 -9.71 0.99
C GLU A 201 -20.97 -8.64 -0.09
N GLU A 202 -19.83 -8.10 -0.55
CA GLU A 202 -19.81 -7.11 -1.64
C GLU A 202 -20.27 -7.68 -2.98
N ALA A 203 -19.87 -8.92 -3.32
CA ALA A 203 -20.30 -9.58 -4.54
C ALA A 203 -21.81 -9.88 -4.56
N SER A 204 -22.45 -9.96 -3.39
CA SER A 204 -23.90 -10.16 -3.25
C SER A 204 -24.70 -8.85 -3.33
N HIS A 205 -24.03 -7.70 -3.19
CA HIS A 205 -24.62 -6.36 -3.20
C HIS A 205 -24.32 -5.55 -4.47
N ALA A 206 -23.51 -6.08 -5.39
CA ALA A 206 -23.17 -5.50 -6.69
C ALA A 206 -24.03 -6.09 -7.82
#